data_AF-A0A1B2HXP0-F1
#
_entry.id   AF-A0A1B2HXP0-F1
#
_cell.length_a   1.000
_cell.length_b   1.000
_cell.length_c   1.000
_cell.angle_alpha   90.00
_cell.angle_beta   90.00
_cell.angle_gamma   90.00
#
_symmetry.space_group_name_H-M   'P 1'
#
loop_
_entity.id
_entity.type
_entity.pdbx_description
1 polymer ?
#
loop_
_entity_poly.entity_id
_entity_poly.type
_entity_poly.pdbx_seq_one_letter_code
_entity_poly.pdbx_strand_id
1 'polypeptide(L)'
;MEDVLINSLVQARGVRYATAPRFGKPEPLAWDGVADATRRGPACPQPPSALASVVGSSVDGLSFSEDCQVLSVTAPADAAGLPVMVWFHGGAYVTGSGESTKYDASLLASEGVVVVSVSYRLGAFGYLRDNLGLLDQFAALRWVRDNIAAFGGDPSNVTAFGQSAGADSVYALMLTDTEDLFHRAILQSAPLGTRGTDRADMTAALRELVVVDADTPVADVLAAQQAAAADLAPRFSPSGGMPFGPELGEVDLTAAASRVELLVGHTQDDGSPYVAGQPDAWEIVTELVFAGPARQLAADWAKVTGQAATYNFRWTPRDAPLGACHCMELPFLFDPEAWTGAGMLAGQEPDPGLARTMRRTWADFARNGLDALPSRELEFGG
;
A
#
# COMPACT_ATOMS: atom_id res chain seq x y z
N MET A 1 -29.47 -2.67 -25.27
CA MET A 1 -28.38 -2.78 -26.25
C MET A 1 -27.75 -1.41 -26.31
N GLU A 2 -26.80 -1.17 -25.42
CA GLU A 2 -25.92 -0.01 -25.43
C GLU A 2 -24.63 -0.49 -24.73
N ASP A 3 -23.90 -1.36 -25.44
CA ASP A 3 -22.49 -1.57 -25.18
C ASP A 3 -21.76 -0.33 -25.68
N VAL A 4 -21.66 0.68 -24.81
CA VAL A 4 -20.63 1.72 -24.96
C VAL A 4 -19.38 1.16 -24.27
N LEU A 5 -18.72 0.20 -24.92
CA LEU A 5 -17.29 0.06 -24.75
C LEU A 5 -16.67 1.20 -25.56
N ILE A 6 -15.81 2.00 -24.94
CA ILE A 6 -14.42 2.24 -25.35
C ILE A 6 -13.83 3.16 -24.28
N ASN A 7 -13.18 2.56 -23.29
CA ASN A 7 -11.94 3.10 -22.74
C ASN A 7 -10.95 1.95 -22.89
N SER A 8 -10.35 1.81 -24.07
CA SER A 8 -9.20 0.90 -24.20
C SER A 8 -8.14 1.34 -23.20
N LEU A 9 -7.51 0.41 -22.50
CA LEU A 9 -6.48 0.73 -21.53
C LEU A 9 -5.09 0.53 -22.13
N VAL A 10 -4.15 1.39 -21.75
CA VAL A 10 -2.71 1.20 -21.92
C VAL A 10 -2.16 0.64 -20.61
N GLN A 11 -1.36 -0.42 -20.73
CA GLN A 11 -0.66 -1.05 -19.60
C GLN A 11 0.82 -1.18 -19.93
N ALA A 12 1.66 -0.45 -19.21
CA ALA A 12 3.11 -0.61 -19.22
C ALA A 12 3.53 -1.24 -17.89
N ARG A 13 4.05 -2.46 -17.93
CA ARG A 13 4.34 -3.29 -16.76
C ARG A 13 5.83 -3.49 -16.55
N GLY A 14 6.23 -3.69 -15.30
CA GLY A 14 7.62 -4.02 -14.95
C GLY A 14 8.66 -2.95 -15.34
N VAL A 15 8.24 -1.69 -15.48
CA VAL A 15 9.13 -0.58 -15.84
C VAL A 15 10.07 -0.31 -14.67
N ARG A 16 11.38 -0.46 -14.88
CA ARG A 16 12.37 -0.22 -13.83
C ARG A 16 12.55 1.29 -13.61
N TYR A 17 12.23 1.77 -12.41
CA TYR A 17 12.39 3.19 -12.04
C TYR A 17 13.75 3.49 -11.42
N ALA A 18 14.41 2.48 -10.85
CA ALA A 18 15.72 2.62 -10.23
C ALA A 18 16.52 1.32 -10.28
N THR A 19 17.82 1.41 -9.99
CA THR A 19 18.67 0.28 -9.61
C THR A 19 19.25 0.54 -8.24
N ALA A 20 19.49 -0.50 -7.45
CA ALA A 20 20.10 -0.34 -6.13
C ALA A 20 21.15 -1.43 -5.90
N PRO A 21 22.36 -1.09 -5.41
CA PRO A 21 23.23 -2.09 -4.82
C PRO A 21 22.57 -2.66 -3.55
N ARG A 22 22.88 -3.91 -3.21
CA ARG A 22 22.35 -4.53 -1.98
C ARG A 22 22.70 -3.66 -0.76
N PHE A 23 21.69 -3.37 0.05
CA PHE A 23 21.78 -2.48 1.22
C PHE A 23 22.26 -1.04 0.93
N GLY A 24 22.19 -0.58 -0.33
CA GLY A 24 22.47 0.80 -0.70
C GLY A 24 21.23 1.55 -1.19
N LYS A 25 21.39 2.85 -1.39
CA LYS A 25 20.29 3.73 -1.84
C LYS A 25 19.92 3.43 -3.29
N PRO A 26 18.64 3.60 -3.68
CA PRO A 26 18.25 3.48 -5.07
C PRO A 26 18.79 4.67 -5.88
N GLU A 27 19.25 4.37 -7.08
CA GLU A 27 19.71 5.34 -8.06
C GLU A 27 18.75 5.33 -9.26
N PRO A 28 18.24 6.50 -9.70
CA PRO A 28 17.38 6.57 -10.87
C PRO A 28 18.05 5.92 -12.08
N LEU A 29 17.29 5.08 -12.80
CA LEU A 29 17.81 4.43 -14.00
C LEU A 29 17.54 5.30 -15.23
N ALA A 30 18.60 5.71 -15.92
CA ALA A 30 18.49 6.25 -17.27
C ALA A 30 18.24 5.11 -18.26
N TRP A 31 17.22 5.26 -19.11
CA TRP A 31 16.91 4.31 -20.15
C TRP A 31 17.31 4.85 -21.51
N ASP A 32 17.98 4.01 -22.31
CA ASP A 32 18.20 4.23 -23.74
C ASP A 32 17.48 3.13 -24.53
N GLY A 33 16.80 3.51 -25.61
CA GLY A 33 16.12 2.57 -26.51
C GLY A 33 14.69 2.19 -26.09
N VAL A 34 14.25 0.99 -26.47
CA VAL A 34 12.88 0.49 -26.24
C VAL A 34 12.92 -0.66 -25.23
N ALA A 35 12.19 -0.51 -24.13
CA ALA A 35 12.01 -1.56 -23.12
C ALA A 35 10.74 -2.39 -23.38
N ASP A 36 10.81 -3.70 -23.14
CA ASP A 36 9.62 -4.56 -23.12
C ASP A 36 8.86 -4.36 -21.81
N ALA A 37 7.81 -3.53 -21.86
CA ALA A 37 6.90 -3.27 -20.75
C ALA A 37 5.58 -4.07 -20.88
N THR A 38 5.56 -5.20 -21.57
CA THR A 38 4.33 -6.01 -21.72
C THR A 38 4.15 -7.02 -20.58
N ARG A 39 5.22 -7.32 -19.85
CA ARG A 39 5.29 -8.35 -18.81
C ARG A 39 5.45 -7.73 -17.43
N ARG A 40 4.85 -8.40 -16.43
CA ARG A 40 5.06 -8.04 -15.02
C ARG A 40 6.52 -8.24 -14.64
N GLY A 41 7.05 -7.30 -13.88
CA GLY A 41 8.39 -7.37 -13.31
C GLY A 41 8.47 -8.36 -12.14
N PRO A 42 9.69 -8.60 -11.62
CA PRO A 42 9.89 -9.50 -10.48
C PRO A 42 9.37 -8.88 -9.18
N ALA A 43 8.89 -9.72 -8.26
CA ALA A 43 8.70 -9.35 -6.86
C ALA A 43 10.06 -9.25 -6.14
N CYS A 44 10.14 -8.41 -5.11
CA CYS A 44 11.30 -8.40 -4.23
C CYS A 44 11.41 -9.72 -3.44
N PRO A 45 12.62 -10.18 -3.09
CA PRO A 45 12.78 -11.41 -2.32
C PRO A 45 12.09 -11.30 -0.96
N GLN A 46 11.27 -12.29 -0.64
CA GLN A 46 10.41 -12.29 0.54
C GLN A 46 10.03 -13.71 0.94
N PRO A 47 9.70 -13.96 2.21
CA PRO A 47 9.12 -15.23 2.64
C PRO A 47 7.63 -15.32 2.23
N PRO A 48 6.99 -16.49 2.39
CA PRO A 48 5.54 -16.60 2.28
C PRO A 48 4.80 -15.68 3.26
N SER A 49 3.64 -15.16 2.86
CA SER A 49 2.82 -14.28 3.71
C SER A 49 2.11 -15.07 4.81
N ALA A 50 2.13 -14.55 6.04
CA ALA A 50 1.37 -15.08 7.17
C ALA A 50 -0.16 -14.95 6.97
N LEU A 51 -0.61 -14.00 6.12
CA LEU A 51 -2.02 -13.80 5.79
C LEU A 51 -2.43 -14.49 4.48
N ALA A 52 -1.59 -15.35 3.89
CA ALA A 52 -1.88 -15.97 2.60
C ALA A 52 -3.21 -16.75 2.58
N SER A 53 -3.60 -17.38 3.70
CA SER A 53 -4.90 -18.07 3.82
C SER A 53 -6.11 -17.13 3.86
N VAL A 54 -5.91 -15.88 4.28
CA VAL A 54 -6.96 -14.86 4.43
C VAL A 54 -7.12 -14.08 3.13
N VAL A 55 -6.02 -13.49 2.62
CA VAL A 55 -6.04 -12.56 1.49
C VAL A 55 -5.61 -13.20 0.16
N GLY A 56 -5.15 -14.45 0.19
CA GLY A 56 -4.49 -15.11 -0.94
C GLY A 56 -3.02 -14.71 -1.07
N SER A 57 -2.32 -15.30 -2.04
CA SER A 57 -0.94 -14.95 -2.36
C SER A 57 -0.88 -13.70 -3.24
N SER A 58 0.02 -12.77 -2.92
CA SER A 58 0.25 -11.54 -3.70
C SER A 58 1.40 -11.66 -4.70
N VAL A 59 1.98 -12.86 -4.85
CA VAL A 59 3.17 -13.10 -5.69
C VAL A 59 2.99 -14.30 -6.63
N ASP A 60 1.76 -14.78 -6.79
CA ASP A 60 1.46 -15.90 -7.69
C ASP A 60 1.84 -15.55 -9.13
N GLY A 61 2.62 -16.43 -9.76
CA GLY A 61 3.10 -16.25 -11.12
C GLY A 61 4.24 -15.24 -11.29
N LEU A 62 4.73 -14.62 -10.20
CA LEU A 62 5.87 -13.70 -10.26
C LEU A 62 7.20 -14.45 -10.04
N SER A 63 8.24 -13.94 -10.68
CA SER A 63 9.63 -14.30 -10.35
C SER A 63 10.15 -13.43 -9.20
N PHE A 64 11.23 -13.85 -8.55
CA PHE A 64 11.89 -13.08 -7.49
C PHE A 64 13.26 -12.58 -7.96
N SER A 65 13.57 -11.32 -7.67
CA SER A 65 14.87 -10.71 -7.94
C SER A 65 15.11 -9.55 -6.99
N GLU A 66 16.37 -9.28 -6.63
CA GLU A 66 16.74 -8.04 -5.91
C GLU A 66 16.62 -6.80 -6.81
N ASP A 67 16.67 -6.98 -8.13
CA ASP A 67 16.39 -5.94 -9.13
C ASP A 67 14.87 -5.70 -9.29
N CYS A 68 14.16 -5.54 -8.17
CA CYS A 68 12.71 -5.42 -8.07
C CYS A 68 12.20 -3.97 -7.98
N GLN A 69 13.05 -2.97 -8.23
CA GLN A 69 12.66 -1.55 -8.26
C GLN A 69 11.92 -1.21 -9.56
N VAL A 70 10.72 -1.81 -9.69
CA VAL A 70 9.86 -1.71 -10.86
C VAL A 70 8.48 -1.13 -10.49
N LEU A 71 7.83 -0.53 -11.48
CA LEU A 71 6.46 -0.07 -11.41
C LEU A 71 5.67 -0.45 -12.65
N SER A 72 4.36 -0.44 -12.53
CA SER A 72 3.41 -0.64 -13.63
C SER A 72 2.46 0.56 -13.74
N VAL A 73 2.25 1.08 -14.95
CA VAL A 73 1.29 2.14 -15.25
C VAL A 73 0.08 1.55 -15.97
N THR A 74 -1.13 1.85 -15.49
CA THR A 74 -2.40 1.55 -16.15
C THR A 74 -3.17 2.85 -16.37
N ALA A 75 -3.52 3.15 -17.61
CA ALA A 75 -4.16 4.41 -18.00
C ALA A 75 -5.23 4.19 -19.09
N PRO A 76 -6.29 5.02 -19.16
CA PRO A 76 -7.09 5.15 -20.38
C PRO A 76 -6.21 5.48 -21.59
N ALA A 77 -6.45 4.89 -22.75
CA ALA A 77 -5.63 5.11 -23.94
C ALA A 77 -5.73 6.53 -24.51
N ASP A 78 -6.82 7.22 -24.21
CA ASP A 78 -7.10 8.61 -24.54
C ASP A 78 -6.83 9.57 -23.36
N ALA A 79 -6.12 9.11 -22.32
CA ALA A 79 -5.78 9.92 -21.16
C ALA A 79 -5.05 11.21 -21.57
N ALA A 80 -5.52 12.33 -21.03
CA ALA A 80 -4.90 13.63 -21.20
C ALA A 80 -5.12 14.48 -19.93
N GLY A 81 -4.06 14.73 -19.18
CA GLY A 81 -4.11 15.50 -17.93
C GLY A 81 -4.99 14.88 -16.85
N LEU A 82 -5.05 13.53 -16.79
CA LEU A 82 -5.85 12.84 -15.78
C LEU A 82 -5.16 12.85 -14.41
N PRO A 83 -5.91 12.87 -13.29
CA PRO A 83 -5.34 12.64 -11.96
C PRO A 83 -4.58 11.32 -11.90
N VAL A 84 -3.45 11.34 -11.18
CA VAL A 84 -2.56 10.18 -11.02
C VAL A 84 -2.71 9.62 -9.61
N MET A 85 -2.88 8.31 -9.50
CA MET A 85 -2.94 7.57 -8.24
C MET A 85 -1.76 6.60 -8.14
N VAL A 86 -0.90 6.77 -7.14
CA VAL A 86 0.30 5.93 -6.95
C VAL A 86 0.07 4.96 -5.80
N TRP A 87 -0.03 3.67 -6.13
CA TRP A 87 -0.34 2.57 -5.23
C TRP A 87 0.92 1.99 -4.57
N PHE A 88 0.88 1.91 -3.24
CA PHE A 88 1.84 1.19 -2.42
C PHE A 88 1.16 0.01 -1.72
N HIS A 89 1.62 -1.20 -2.02
CA HIS A 89 1.05 -2.42 -1.46
C HIS A 89 1.36 -2.59 0.03
N GLY A 90 0.49 -3.33 0.74
CA GLY A 90 0.70 -3.79 2.12
C GLY A 90 1.57 -5.04 2.22
N GLY A 91 1.57 -5.66 3.40
CA GLY A 91 2.34 -6.88 3.70
C GLY A 91 3.37 -6.74 4.83
N ALA A 92 3.09 -5.88 5.81
CA ALA A 92 3.94 -5.65 6.99
C ALA A 92 5.40 -5.27 6.69
N TYR A 93 5.66 -4.69 5.51
CA TYR A 93 6.99 -4.48 4.94
C TYR A 93 7.82 -5.75 4.76
N VAL A 94 7.22 -6.94 4.83
CA VAL A 94 7.89 -8.25 4.67
C VAL A 94 7.50 -8.91 3.36
N THR A 95 6.25 -8.75 2.94
CA THR A 95 5.70 -9.37 1.73
C THR A 95 4.93 -8.37 0.86
N GLY A 96 4.55 -8.80 -0.34
CA GLY A 96 3.79 -8.04 -1.32
C GLY A 96 4.62 -7.66 -2.56
N SER A 97 3.92 -7.14 -3.56
CA SER A 97 4.49 -6.66 -4.82
C SER A 97 3.51 -5.72 -5.52
N GLY A 98 3.98 -4.61 -6.07
CA GLY A 98 3.18 -3.75 -6.95
C GLY A 98 2.79 -4.46 -8.24
N GLU A 99 3.56 -5.49 -8.63
CA GLU A 99 3.31 -6.32 -9.80
C GLU A 99 2.28 -7.44 -9.55
N SER A 100 1.66 -7.52 -8.38
CA SER A 100 0.60 -8.50 -8.09
C SER A 100 -0.59 -8.35 -9.04
N THR A 101 -1.18 -9.47 -9.46
CA THR A 101 -2.46 -9.46 -10.20
C THR A 101 -3.62 -8.97 -9.34
N LYS A 102 -3.53 -9.11 -8.00
CA LYS A 102 -4.53 -8.60 -7.05
C LYS A 102 -4.70 -7.08 -7.08
N TYR A 103 -3.70 -6.37 -7.59
CA TYR A 103 -3.69 -4.92 -7.74
C TYR A 103 -3.83 -4.51 -9.21
N ASP A 104 -4.44 -5.36 -10.05
CA ASP A 104 -4.78 -4.95 -11.41
C ASP A 104 -5.75 -3.77 -11.36
N ALA A 105 -5.24 -2.63 -11.84
CA ALA A 105 -5.90 -1.33 -11.71
C ALA A 105 -6.85 -1.02 -12.87
N SER A 106 -7.16 -1.99 -13.74
CA SER A 106 -7.97 -1.74 -14.94
C SER A 106 -9.34 -1.14 -14.62
N LEU A 107 -10.01 -1.65 -13.59
CA LEU A 107 -11.31 -1.13 -13.15
C LEU A 107 -11.22 0.26 -12.53
N LEU A 108 -10.15 0.55 -11.80
CA LEU A 108 -9.93 1.88 -11.20
C LEU A 108 -9.57 2.91 -12.27
N ALA A 109 -8.65 2.58 -13.18
CA ALA A 109 -8.27 3.44 -14.30
C ALA A 109 -9.46 3.78 -15.21
N SER A 110 -10.42 2.85 -15.34
CA SER A 110 -11.66 3.07 -16.09
C SER A 110 -12.56 4.17 -15.51
N GLU A 111 -12.36 4.58 -14.24
CA GLU A 111 -13.04 5.75 -13.64
C GLU A 111 -12.34 7.10 -13.98
N GLY A 112 -11.41 7.11 -14.95
CA GLY A 112 -10.78 8.31 -15.48
C GLY A 112 -9.62 8.81 -14.60
N VAL A 113 -8.74 7.91 -14.20
CA VAL A 113 -7.48 8.16 -13.47
C VAL A 113 -6.34 7.37 -14.11
N VAL A 114 -5.10 7.82 -13.95
CA VAL A 114 -3.90 7.01 -14.23
C VAL A 114 -3.45 6.35 -12.93
N VAL A 115 -3.21 5.04 -12.94
CA VAL A 115 -2.77 4.30 -11.75
C VAL A 115 -1.35 3.79 -11.94
N VAL A 116 -0.48 4.02 -10.96
CA VAL A 116 0.90 3.55 -10.92
C VAL A 116 1.09 2.61 -9.74
N SER A 117 1.32 1.32 -9.98
CA SER A 117 1.59 0.33 -8.93
C SER A 117 3.08 0.14 -8.73
N VAL A 118 3.57 0.30 -7.50
CA VAL A 118 5.01 0.34 -7.21
C VAL A 118 5.45 -0.89 -6.40
N SER A 119 6.52 -1.55 -6.85
CA SER A 119 7.29 -2.50 -6.03
C SER A 119 8.46 -1.80 -5.37
N TYR A 120 8.70 -2.10 -4.09
CA TYR A 120 9.76 -1.50 -3.28
C TYR A 120 10.38 -2.56 -2.36
N ARG A 121 11.63 -2.36 -1.92
CA ARG A 121 12.33 -3.35 -1.08
C ARG A 121 11.65 -3.59 0.26
N LEU A 122 11.74 -4.85 0.72
CA LEU A 122 11.06 -5.38 1.91
C LEU A 122 12.08 -6.01 2.87
N GLY A 123 11.62 -6.28 4.09
CA GLY A 123 12.31 -7.02 5.13
C GLY A 123 13.73 -6.51 5.35
N ALA A 124 14.66 -7.45 5.48
CA ALA A 124 16.05 -7.12 5.72
C ALA A 124 16.69 -6.28 4.61
N PHE A 125 16.23 -6.44 3.36
CA PHE A 125 16.73 -5.68 2.21
C PHE A 125 16.26 -4.23 2.21
N GLY A 126 15.08 -3.95 2.78
CA GLY A 126 14.44 -2.63 2.75
C GLY A 126 14.59 -1.82 4.03
N TYR A 127 14.66 -2.46 5.20
CA TYR A 127 14.44 -1.78 6.48
C TYR A 127 15.36 -2.23 7.63
N LEU A 128 16.30 -3.17 7.41
CA LEU A 128 17.22 -3.57 8.50
C LEU A 128 18.23 -2.49 8.86
N ARG A 129 18.63 -1.63 7.92
CA ARG A 129 19.71 -0.64 8.16
C ARG A 129 19.15 0.77 8.09
N ASP A 130 18.76 1.19 6.90
CA ASP A 130 18.12 2.48 6.64
C ASP A 130 16.71 2.24 6.09
N ASN A 131 15.97 3.32 5.84
CA ASN A 131 14.68 3.30 5.16
C ASN A 131 14.80 3.06 3.64
N LEU A 132 15.56 2.05 3.21
CA LEU A 132 15.83 1.80 1.79
C LEU A 132 14.55 1.52 0.99
N GLY A 133 13.59 0.79 1.57
CA GLY A 133 12.28 0.57 0.96
C GLY A 133 11.46 1.86 0.84
N LEU A 134 11.59 2.82 1.76
CA LEU A 134 10.98 4.14 1.63
C LEU A 134 11.67 4.96 0.54
N LEU A 135 13.01 4.90 0.46
CA LEU A 135 13.79 5.59 -0.57
C LEU A 135 13.47 5.07 -1.98
N ASP A 136 13.14 3.78 -2.11
CA ASP A 136 12.63 3.21 -3.35
C ASP A 136 11.31 3.88 -3.77
N GLN A 137 10.38 4.08 -2.82
CA GLN A 137 9.12 4.76 -3.08
C GLN A 137 9.32 6.23 -3.45
N PHE A 138 10.29 6.93 -2.84
CA PHE A 138 10.71 8.26 -3.26
C PHE A 138 11.20 8.28 -4.71
N ALA A 139 12.04 7.32 -5.09
CA ALA A 139 12.54 7.21 -6.46
C ALA A 139 11.40 6.93 -7.44
N ALA A 140 10.43 6.09 -7.07
CA ALA A 140 9.23 5.84 -7.88
C ALA A 140 8.35 7.10 -8.03
N LEU A 141 8.14 7.87 -6.96
CA LEU A 141 7.39 9.14 -7.03
C LEU A 141 8.09 10.19 -7.91
N ARG A 142 9.42 10.28 -7.84
CA ARG A 142 10.20 11.13 -8.76
C ARG A 142 10.06 10.66 -10.21
N TRP A 143 10.09 9.35 -10.43
CA TRP A 143 9.83 8.79 -11.76
C TRP A 143 8.43 9.17 -12.25
N VAL A 144 7.40 9.12 -11.39
CA VAL A 144 6.04 9.57 -11.73
C VAL A 144 6.03 11.03 -12.13
N ARG A 145 6.59 11.93 -11.30
CA ARG A 145 6.69 13.37 -11.61
C ARG A 145 7.33 13.62 -12.98
N ASP A 146 8.40 12.90 -13.28
CA ASP A 146 9.22 13.14 -14.47
C ASP A 146 8.64 12.49 -15.75
N ASN A 147 7.81 11.45 -15.64
CA ASN A 147 7.41 10.60 -16.79
C ASN A 147 5.90 10.45 -17.00
N ILE A 148 5.05 10.67 -15.99
CA ILE A 148 3.64 10.25 -16.07
C ILE A 148 2.82 11.03 -17.11
N ALA A 149 3.27 12.23 -17.47
CA ALA A 149 2.68 13.00 -18.57
C ALA A 149 2.69 12.24 -19.90
N ALA A 150 3.67 11.36 -20.14
CA ALA A 150 3.72 10.51 -21.33
C ALA A 150 2.61 9.45 -21.38
N PHE A 151 2.00 9.14 -20.23
CA PHE A 151 0.85 8.25 -20.09
C PHE A 151 -0.47 9.01 -19.95
N GLY A 152 -0.47 10.33 -20.19
CA GLY A 152 -1.66 11.16 -20.08
C GLY A 152 -2.04 11.57 -18.65
N GLY A 153 -1.18 11.31 -17.66
CA GLY A 153 -1.37 11.76 -16.28
C GLY A 153 -0.89 13.18 -16.05
N ASP A 154 -1.49 13.88 -15.09
CA ASP A 154 -1.04 15.20 -14.64
C ASP A 154 -0.07 15.05 -13.44
N PRO A 155 1.22 15.35 -13.61
CA PRO A 155 2.21 15.24 -12.52
C PRO A 155 1.98 16.27 -11.39
N SER A 156 1.14 17.29 -11.61
CA SER A 156 0.74 18.24 -10.56
C SER A 156 -0.52 17.81 -9.79
N ASN A 157 -1.14 16.69 -10.19
CA ASN A 157 -2.35 16.15 -9.57
C ASN A 157 -2.16 14.69 -9.16
N VAL A 158 -1.24 14.46 -8.22
CA VAL A 158 -0.84 13.14 -7.75
C VAL A 158 -1.43 12.84 -6.36
N THR A 159 -2.03 11.67 -6.24
CA THR A 159 -2.54 11.07 -5.01
C THR A 159 -1.73 9.83 -4.66
N ALA A 160 -1.04 9.82 -3.52
CA ALA A 160 -0.40 8.61 -2.99
C ALA A 160 -1.45 7.79 -2.22
N PHE A 161 -1.55 6.49 -2.47
CA PHE A 161 -2.45 5.64 -1.70
C PHE A 161 -1.86 4.27 -1.45
N GLY A 162 -2.28 3.66 -0.36
CA GLY A 162 -1.82 2.34 0.02
C GLY A 162 -2.73 1.70 1.04
N GLN A 163 -2.47 0.42 1.29
CA GLN A 163 -3.19 -0.36 2.30
C GLN A 163 -2.22 -1.00 3.29
N SER A 164 -2.62 -1.09 4.57
CA SER A 164 -1.80 -1.70 5.63
C SER A 164 -0.41 -1.03 5.73
N ALA A 165 0.67 -1.80 5.67
CA ALA A 165 2.03 -1.27 5.59
C ALA A 165 2.24 -0.27 4.44
N GLY A 166 1.55 -0.42 3.31
CA GLY A 166 1.60 0.56 2.22
C GLY A 166 0.99 1.90 2.63
N ALA A 167 -0.11 1.88 3.40
CA ALA A 167 -0.71 3.07 3.99
C ALA A 167 0.20 3.69 5.07
N ASP A 168 0.83 2.86 5.92
CA ASP A 168 1.86 3.32 6.87
C ASP A 168 3.05 3.98 6.14
N SER A 169 3.36 3.51 4.93
CA SER A 169 4.43 4.07 4.10
C SER A 169 4.02 5.40 3.48
N VAL A 170 2.78 5.53 2.98
CA VAL A 170 2.22 6.81 2.54
C VAL A 170 2.20 7.81 3.71
N TYR A 171 1.85 7.37 4.91
CA TYR A 171 1.98 8.19 6.11
C TYR A 171 3.41 8.68 6.34
N ALA A 172 4.42 7.82 6.21
CA ALA A 172 5.82 8.23 6.29
C ALA A 172 6.22 9.22 5.18
N LEU A 173 5.74 9.02 3.95
CA LEU A 173 5.99 9.92 2.81
C LEU A 173 5.37 11.31 3.01
N MET A 174 4.20 11.41 3.66
CA MET A 174 3.59 12.70 4.00
C MET A 174 4.44 13.51 4.99
N LEU A 175 5.20 12.84 5.85
CA LEU A 175 5.98 13.48 6.92
C LEU A 175 7.44 13.74 6.54
N THR A 176 7.76 13.59 5.26
CA THR A 176 9.11 13.76 4.71
C THR A 176 9.07 14.71 3.50
N ASP A 177 10.23 15.05 2.95
CA ASP A 177 10.38 16.03 1.87
C ASP A 177 9.82 15.51 0.52
N THR A 178 8.50 15.61 0.35
CA THR A 178 7.73 15.18 -0.81
C THR A 178 6.87 16.32 -1.38
N GLU A 179 7.24 17.58 -1.14
CA GLU A 179 6.42 18.76 -1.44
C GLU A 179 6.00 18.87 -2.92
N ASP A 180 6.83 18.38 -3.83
CA ASP A 180 6.62 18.41 -5.29
C ASP A 180 6.21 17.05 -5.88
N LEU A 181 5.90 16.05 -5.04
CA LEU A 181 5.66 14.67 -5.50
C LEU A 181 4.20 14.24 -5.41
N PHE A 182 3.44 14.73 -4.44
CA PHE A 182 2.00 14.49 -4.33
C PHE A 182 1.31 15.49 -3.39
N HIS A 183 0.00 15.63 -3.54
CA HIS A 183 -0.80 16.62 -2.81
C HIS A 183 -2.02 16.02 -2.10
N ARG A 184 -2.27 14.72 -2.31
CA ARG A 184 -3.35 13.99 -1.63
C ARG A 184 -2.88 12.61 -1.20
N ALA A 185 -3.47 12.11 -0.11
CA ALA A 185 -3.18 10.79 0.42
C ALA A 185 -4.45 10.02 0.75
N ILE A 186 -4.48 8.73 0.39
CA ILE A 186 -5.48 7.78 0.89
C ILE A 186 -4.79 6.69 1.73
N LEU A 187 -5.14 6.63 3.00
CA LEU A 187 -4.60 5.65 3.95
C LEU A 187 -5.65 4.60 4.27
N GLN A 188 -5.50 3.40 3.71
CA GLN A 188 -6.42 2.30 3.91
C GLN A 188 -5.91 1.35 5.00
N SER A 189 -6.56 1.32 6.16
CA SER A 189 -6.18 0.44 7.28
C SER A 189 -4.70 0.55 7.66
N ALA A 190 -4.18 1.78 7.76
CA ALA A 190 -2.83 2.00 8.25
C ALA A 190 -2.71 1.52 9.71
N PRO A 191 -1.77 0.62 10.06
CA PRO A 191 -1.58 0.13 11.42
C PRO A 191 -0.85 1.17 12.29
N LEU A 192 -1.37 2.41 12.34
CA LEU A 192 -0.73 3.55 12.99
C LEU A 192 -0.51 3.31 14.50
N GLY A 193 -1.34 2.47 15.13
CA GLY A 193 -1.16 2.07 16.52
C GLY A 193 0.10 1.25 16.80
N THR A 194 0.73 0.67 15.76
CA THR A 194 2.00 -0.06 15.87
C THR A 194 3.24 0.84 15.76
N ARG A 195 3.07 2.14 15.51
CA ARG A 195 4.18 3.10 15.41
C ARG A 195 4.74 3.56 16.77
N GLY A 196 4.24 3.02 17.87
CA GLY A 196 4.72 3.32 19.22
C GLY A 196 6.18 2.92 19.48
N THR A 197 6.64 3.13 20.71
CA THR A 197 8.04 2.91 21.14
C THR A 197 8.54 1.50 20.84
N ASP A 198 7.68 0.50 20.94
CA ASP A 198 8.03 -0.91 20.76
C ASP A 198 8.62 -1.20 19.37
N ARG A 199 8.23 -0.46 18.31
CA ARG A 199 8.72 -0.74 16.95
C ARG A 199 10.20 -0.39 16.77
N ALA A 200 10.66 0.70 17.37
CA ALA A 200 12.08 1.06 17.34
C ALA A 200 12.91 0.00 18.09
N ASP A 201 12.44 -0.44 19.26
CA ASP A 201 13.11 -1.47 20.05
C ASP A 201 13.13 -2.83 19.34
N MET A 202 12.03 -3.21 18.67
CA MET A 202 11.96 -4.39 17.81
C MET A 202 12.96 -4.33 16.66
N THR A 203 13.04 -3.18 15.97
CA THR A 203 13.96 -2.98 14.85
C THR A 203 15.41 -3.06 15.33
N ALA A 204 15.73 -2.44 16.47
CA ALA A 204 17.05 -2.51 17.08
C ALA A 204 17.43 -3.95 17.47
N ALA A 205 16.53 -4.68 18.12
CA ALA A 205 16.77 -6.09 18.46
C ALA A 205 16.95 -6.96 17.20
N LEU A 206 16.20 -6.68 16.14
CA LEU A 206 16.34 -7.38 14.86
C LEU A 206 17.72 -7.13 14.22
N ARG A 207 18.24 -5.89 14.29
CA ARG A 207 19.59 -5.53 13.82
C ARG A 207 20.69 -6.28 14.54
N GLU A 208 20.51 -6.58 15.83
CA GLU A 208 21.46 -7.37 16.60
C GLU A 208 21.46 -8.86 16.21
N LEU A 209 20.30 -9.39 15.83
CA LEU A 209 20.12 -10.82 15.51
C LEU A 209 20.38 -11.16 14.04
N VAL A 210 20.10 -10.24 13.11
CA VAL A 210 20.23 -10.47 11.66
C VAL A 210 21.58 -9.96 11.17
N VAL A 211 22.58 -10.85 11.17
CA VAL A 211 23.94 -10.55 10.70
C VAL A 211 24.10 -10.99 9.25
N VAL A 212 24.00 -10.02 8.32
CA VAL A 212 24.07 -10.25 6.86
C VAL A 212 24.86 -9.14 6.16
N ASP A 213 25.47 -9.47 5.03
CA ASP A 213 26.29 -8.58 4.21
C ASP A 213 25.99 -8.67 2.70
N ALA A 214 26.78 -7.94 1.91
CA ALA A 214 26.59 -7.85 0.47
C ALA A 214 26.72 -9.21 -0.25
N ASP A 215 27.41 -10.19 0.34
CA ASP A 215 27.72 -11.48 -0.28
C ASP A 215 26.82 -12.61 0.26
N THR A 216 26.06 -12.37 1.32
CA THR A 216 25.16 -13.34 1.94
C THR A 216 24.08 -13.82 0.94
N PRO A 217 23.90 -15.12 0.68
CA PRO A 217 22.87 -15.60 -0.24
C PRO A 217 21.46 -15.11 0.16
N VAL A 218 20.62 -14.79 -0.83
CA VAL A 218 19.25 -14.28 -0.57
C VAL A 218 18.46 -15.21 0.35
N ALA A 219 18.55 -16.53 0.14
CA ALA A 219 17.89 -17.51 0.98
C ALA A 219 18.34 -17.44 2.46
N ASP A 220 19.62 -17.18 2.70
CA ASP A 220 20.18 -17.07 4.06
C ASP A 220 19.78 -15.76 4.72
N VAL A 221 19.66 -14.66 3.96
CA VAL A 221 19.09 -13.39 4.47
C VAL A 221 17.63 -13.60 4.92
N LEU A 222 16.83 -14.27 4.09
CA LEU A 222 15.43 -14.57 4.39
C LEU A 222 15.30 -15.49 5.61
N ALA A 223 16.15 -16.53 5.71
CA ALA A 223 16.16 -17.43 6.85
C ALA A 223 16.57 -16.72 8.15
N ALA A 224 17.58 -15.86 8.10
CA ALA A 224 18.06 -15.10 9.25
C ALA A 224 16.98 -14.15 9.80
N GLN A 225 16.30 -13.38 8.93
CA GLN A 225 15.21 -12.50 9.39
C GLN A 225 14.02 -13.29 9.96
N GLN A 226 13.69 -14.46 9.40
CA GLN A 226 12.58 -15.28 9.90
C GLN A 226 12.91 -15.87 11.27
N ALA A 227 14.13 -16.36 11.46
CA ALA A 227 14.59 -16.87 12.75
C ALA A 227 14.60 -15.77 13.82
N ALA A 228 15.11 -14.57 13.48
CA ALA A 228 15.11 -13.43 14.38
C ALA A 228 13.70 -12.96 14.74
N ALA A 229 12.81 -12.83 13.75
CA ALA A 229 11.42 -12.44 14.00
C ALA A 229 10.70 -13.44 14.93
N ALA A 230 10.94 -14.75 14.76
CA ALA A 230 10.36 -15.79 15.61
C ALA A 230 10.90 -15.72 17.06
N ASP A 231 12.19 -15.41 17.26
CA ASP A 231 12.78 -15.24 18.60
C ASP A 231 12.26 -13.98 19.32
N LEU A 232 11.99 -12.91 18.57
CA LEU A 232 11.52 -11.63 19.13
C LEU A 232 10.01 -11.59 19.37
N ALA A 233 9.19 -12.29 18.58
CA ALA A 233 7.74 -12.21 18.66
C ALA A 233 7.15 -12.34 20.09
N PRO A 234 7.61 -13.28 20.96
CA PRO A 234 7.10 -13.39 22.32
C PRO A 234 7.44 -12.18 23.20
N ARG A 235 8.55 -11.49 22.92
CA ARG A 235 9.05 -10.37 23.75
C ARG A 235 8.25 -9.09 23.54
N PHE A 236 7.68 -8.93 22.35
CA PHE A 236 6.96 -7.72 21.93
C PHE A 236 5.46 -7.95 21.76
N SER A 237 4.91 -9.06 22.27
CA SER A 237 3.47 -9.28 22.27
C SER A 237 2.75 -8.25 23.15
N PRO A 238 1.63 -7.65 22.72
CA PRO A 238 0.87 -7.93 21.48
C PRO A 238 1.34 -7.13 20.25
N SER A 239 2.23 -6.16 20.39
CA SER A 239 2.77 -5.27 19.34
C SER A 239 3.62 -5.99 18.26
N GLY A 240 4.01 -7.25 18.49
CA GLY A 240 5.08 -8.00 17.80
C GLY A 240 4.92 -8.37 16.32
N GLY A 241 4.07 -7.67 15.56
CA GLY A 241 3.69 -8.06 14.19
C GLY A 241 4.40 -7.33 13.05
N MET A 242 5.12 -6.24 13.32
CA MET A 242 5.62 -5.34 12.25
C MET A 242 6.97 -4.69 12.61
N PRO A 243 8.06 -5.48 12.76
CA PRO A 243 9.37 -4.99 13.16
C PRO A 243 10.13 -4.27 12.04
N PHE A 244 9.67 -4.39 10.80
CA PHE A 244 10.20 -3.64 9.67
C PHE A 244 9.27 -2.46 9.37
N GLY A 245 9.85 -1.33 8.96
CA GLY A 245 9.11 -0.19 8.46
C GLY A 245 9.92 1.11 8.57
N PRO A 246 9.36 2.23 8.07
CA PRO A 246 10.01 3.53 8.14
C PRO A 246 10.28 4.00 9.56
N GLU A 247 11.55 4.22 9.87
CA GLU A 247 11.99 4.97 11.05
C GLU A 247 12.03 6.46 10.71
N LEU A 248 11.11 7.23 11.28
CA LEU A 248 11.08 8.68 11.11
C LEU A 248 11.85 9.35 12.26
N GLY A 249 12.54 10.44 11.95
CA GLY A 249 13.07 11.35 12.97
C GLY A 249 11.97 12.23 13.56
N GLU A 250 12.32 13.45 13.93
CA GLU A 250 11.32 14.47 14.27
C GLU A 250 10.40 14.73 13.06
N VAL A 251 9.10 14.81 13.31
CA VAL A 251 8.07 15.01 12.29
C VAL A 251 7.35 16.34 12.50
N ASP A 252 7.10 17.06 11.41
CA ASP A 252 6.28 18.26 11.41
C ASP A 252 4.92 17.96 10.76
N LEU A 253 3.93 17.65 11.60
CA LEU A 253 2.56 17.41 11.15
C LEU A 253 1.94 18.65 10.49
N THR A 254 2.33 19.87 10.89
CA THR A 254 1.75 21.11 10.36
C THR A 254 2.21 21.32 8.92
N ALA A 255 3.51 21.15 8.66
CA ALA A 255 4.05 21.22 7.31
C ALA A 255 3.36 20.21 6.37
N ALA A 256 3.23 18.96 6.81
CA ALA A 256 2.54 17.92 6.04
C ALA A 256 1.05 18.21 5.82
N ALA A 257 0.34 18.64 6.86
CA ALA A 257 -1.09 18.95 6.81
C ALA A 257 -1.40 20.16 5.92
N SER A 258 -0.49 21.12 5.82
CA SER A 258 -0.65 22.31 4.96
C SER A 258 -0.64 22.00 3.46
N ARG A 259 -0.10 20.83 3.07
CA ARG A 259 0.15 20.47 1.66
C ARG A 259 -0.56 19.19 1.20
N VAL A 260 -1.09 18.37 2.12
CA VAL A 260 -1.74 17.10 1.78
C VAL A 260 -3.18 17.05 2.28
N GLU A 261 -4.14 16.87 1.37
CA GLU A 261 -5.51 16.45 1.72
C GLU A 261 -5.53 14.95 2.03
N LEU A 262 -6.17 14.58 3.14
CA LEU A 262 -6.11 13.22 3.68
C LEU A 262 -7.48 12.52 3.66
N LEU A 263 -7.56 11.35 3.03
CA LEU A 263 -8.64 10.39 3.26
C LEU A 263 -8.06 9.20 4.04
N VAL A 264 -8.53 8.95 5.25
CA VAL A 264 -8.02 7.86 6.11
C VAL A 264 -9.16 6.97 6.56
N GLY A 265 -8.98 5.65 6.51
CA GLY A 265 -10.05 4.75 6.94
C GLY A 265 -9.56 3.38 7.34
N HIS A 266 -10.54 2.55 7.69
CA HIS A 266 -10.34 1.19 8.18
C HIS A 266 -11.52 0.32 7.76
N THR A 267 -11.39 -0.99 7.94
CA THR A 267 -12.52 -1.91 7.85
C THR A 267 -13.15 -2.13 9.23
N GLN A 268 -14.41 -2.57 9.28
CA GLN A 268 -15.16 -2.73 10.53
C GLN A 268 -14.51 -3.73 11.49
N ASP A 269 -13.94 -4.81 10.95
CA ASP A 269 -13.34 -5.91 11.71
C ASP A 269 -11.84 -6.06 11.39
N ASP A 270 -11.15 -4.94 11.17
CA ASP A 270 -9.75 -4.87 10.72
C ASP A 270 -8.78 -5.76 11.52
N GLY A 271 -8.99 -5.84 12.84
CA GLY A 271 -8.19 -6.65 13.76
C GLY A 271 -8.41 -8.17 13.64
N SER A 272 -9.50 -8.62 13.02
CA SER A 272 -9.94 -10.02 13.09
C SER A 272 -8.93 -11.04 12.56
N PRO A 273 -8.17 -10.82 11.46
CA PRO A 273 -7.24 -11.82 10.96
C PRO A 273 -6.06 -12.07 11.90
N TYR A 274 -5.69 -11.07 12.71
CA TYR A 274 -4.55 -11.12 13.61
C TYR A 274 -4.85 -11.87 14.91
N VAL A 275 -6.13 -11.99 15.25
CA VAL A 275 -6.64 -12.67 16.44
C VAL A 275 -7.82 -13.58 16.09
N ALA A 276 -7.75 -14.26 14.94
CA ALA A 276 -8.86 -15.05 14.38
C ALA A 276 -9.44 -16.08 15.37
N GLY A 277 -8.60 -16.67 16.22
CA GLY A 277 -9.02 -17.62 17.28
C GLY A 277 -9.57 -16.98 18.56
N GLN A 278 -9.66 -15.66 18.64
CA GLN A 278 -10.09 -14.88 19.81
C GLN A 278 -11.08 -13.77 19.37
N PRO A 279 -12.35 -14.11 19.03
CA PRO A 279 -13.35 -13.15 18.56
C PRO A 279 -13.54 -11.93 19.46
N ASP A 280 -13.48 -12.12 20.78
CA ASP A 280 -13.60 -11.05 21.77
C ASP A 280 -12.46 -10.01 21.69
N ALA A 281 -11.35 -10.35 21.03
CA ALA A 281 -10.20 -9.46 20.83
C ALA A 281 -10.25 -8.69 19.50
N TRP A 282 -11.18 -9.00 18.58
CA TRP A 282 -11.24 -8.37 17.26
C TRP A 282 -11.43 -6.86 17.37
N GLU A 283 -12.45 -6.44 18.11
CA GLU A 283 -12.76 -5.02 18.32
C GLU A 283 -11.59 -4.30 19.00
N ILE A 284 -10.95 -4.93 19.99
CA ILE A 284 -9.80 -4.37 20.70
C ILE A 284 -8.64 -4.12 19.74
N VAL A 285 -8.30 -5.10 18.90
CA VAL A 285 -7.21 -4.94 17.92
C VAL A 285 -7.57 -3.93 16.85
N THR A 286 -8.79 -3.97 16.31
CA THR A 286 -9.31 -2.97 15.36
C THR A 286 -9.14 -1.56 15.92
N GLU A 287 -9.61 -1.34 17.15
CA GLU A 287 -9.62 -0.02 17.77
C GLU A 287 -8.22 0.47 18.14
N LEU A 288 -7.35 -0.38 18.69
CA LEU A 288 -6.01 0.03 19.11
C LEU A 288 -5.02 0.18 17.95
N VAL A 289 -5.14 -0.63 16.90
CA VAL A 289 -4.15 -0.68 15.82
C VAL A 289 -4.55 0.19 14.63
N PHE A 290 -5.82 0.18 14.25
CA PHE A 290 -6.29 0.74 12.98
C PHE A 290 -7.28 1.90 13.19
N ALA A 291 -8.47 1.60 13.70
CA ALA A 291 -9.62 2.49 13.68
C ALA A 291 -9.46 3.71 14.60
N GLY A 292 -9.04 3.51 15.85
CA GLY A 292 -8.76 4.60 16.80
C GLY A 292 -7.66 5.53 16.29
N PRO A 293 -6.47 5.02 15.95
CA PRO A 293 -5.38 5.81 15.37
C PRO A 293 -5.74 6.53 14.06
N ALA A 294 -6.54 5.91 13.18
CA ALA A 294 -7.03 6.56 11.95
C ALA A 294 -7.89 7.79 12.26
N ARG A 295 -8.85 7.66 13.19
CA ARG A 295 -9.68 8.79 13.64
C ARG A 295 -8.86 9.86 14.37
N GLN A 296 -7.90 9.45 15.19
CA GLN A 296 -6.99 10.34 15.88
C GLN A 296 -6.13 11.14 14.89
N LEU A 297 -5.58 10.48 13.86
CA LEU A 297 -4.82 11.15 12.81
C LEU A 297 -5.68 12.19 12.08
N ALA A 298 -6.90 11.85 11.66
CA ALA A 298 -7.80 12.80 11.01
C ALA A 298 -8.09 14.02 11.89
N ALA A 299 -8.33 13.81 13.19
CA ALA A 299 -8.56 14.88 14.15
C ALA A 299 -7.31 15.76 14.35
N ASP A 300 -6.13 15.15 14.45
CA ASP A 300 -4.87 15.89 14.59
C ASP A 300 -4.52 16.66 13.32
N TRP A 301 -4.78 16.10 12.14
CA TRP A 301 -4.65 16.77 10.84
C TRP A 301 -5.47 18.06 10.80
N ALA A 302 -6.74 17.98 11.23
CA ALA A 302 -7.63 19.14 11.28
C ALA A 302 -7.20 20.21 12.29
N LYS A 303 -6.58 19.82 13.42
CA LYS A 303 -6.07 20.78 14.42
C LYS A 303 -4.93 21.64 13.90
N VAL A 304 -4.12 21.12 12.99
CA VAL A 304 -2.97 21.82 12.39
C VAL A 304 -3.28 22.35 10.99
N THR A 305 -4.54 22.75 10.75
CA THR A 305 -5.05 23.36 9.50
C THR A 305 -5.17 22.45 8.28
N GLY A 306 -4.85 21.15 8.42
CA GLY A 306 -5.05 20.17 7.36
C GLY A 306 -6.50 19.87 7.11
N GLN A 307 -6.78 19.33 5.93
CA GLN A 307 -8.10 18.83 5.59
C GLN A 307 -8.08 17.30 5.58
N ALA A 308 -9.03 16.70 6.27
CA ALA A 308 -9.19 15.26 6.30
C ALA A 308 -10.66 14.82 6.14
N ALA A 309 -10.84 13.61 5.64
CA ALA A 309 -12.07 12.84 5.73
C ALA A 309 -11.76 11.42 6.21
N THR A 310 -12.74 10.78 6.82
CA THR A 310 -12.65 9.39 7.27
C THR A 310 -13.56 8.47 6.48
N TYR A 311 -13.24 7.17 6.45
CA TYR A 311 -14.18 6.15 6.01
C TYR A 311 -14.15 4.89 6.87
N ASN A 312 -15.29 4.20 6.96
CA ASN A 312 -15.41 2.85 7.53
C ASN A 312 -16.00 1.89 6.47
N PHE A 313 -15.28 0.81 6.17
CA PHE A 313 -15.73 -0.23 5.25
C PHE A 313 -16.32 -1.43 6.01
N ARG A 314 -17.59 -1.74 5.75
CA ARG A 314 -18.43 -2.60 6.59
C ARG A 314 -19.01 -3.81 5.85
N TRP A 315 -18.80 -3.91 4.54
CA TRP A 315 -19.33 -5.03 3.77
C TRP A 315 -18.73 -6.35 4.28
N THR A 316 -19.62 -7.26 4.66
CA THR A 316 -19.26 -8.57 5.21
C THR A 316 -19.84 -9.66 4.32
N PRO A 317 -19.02 -10.55 3.76
CA PRO A 317 -19.53 -11.73 3.08
C PRO A 317 -20.30 -12.62 4.07
N ARG A 318 -21.43 -13.19 3.63
CA ARG A 318 -22.20 -14.14 4.46
C ARG A 318 -21.34 -15.32 4.91
N ASP A 319 -21.49 -15.73 6.16
CA ASP A 319 -20.74 -16.87 6.72
C ASP A 319 -19.20 -16.70 6.67
N ALA A 320 -18.71 -15.49 6.39
CA ALA A 320 -17.28 -15.22 6.38
C ALA A 320 -16.71 -15.33 7.79
N PRO A 321 -15.57 -16.02 7.97
CA PRO A 321 -15.05 -16.34 9.29
C PRO A 321 -14.48 -15.13 10.04
N LEU A 322 -14.35 -13.97 9.38
CA LEU A 322 -13.55 -12.84 9.85
C LEU A 322 -14.29 -11.48 9.75
N GLY A 323 -15.59 -11.47 9.41
CA GLY A 323 -16.33 -10.20 9.24
C GLY A 323 -15.83 -9.36 8.06
N ALA A 324 -15.96 -8.04 8.14
CA ALA A 324 -15.32 -7.11 7.20
C ALA A 324 -13.85 -6.89 7.61
N CYS A 325 -13.05 -7.93 7.44
CA CYS A 325 -11.68 -8.00 7.96
C CYS A 325 -10.67 -7.12 7.22
N HIS A 326 -9.43 -7.11 7.70
CA HIS A 326 -8.32 -6.44 7.03
C HIS A 326 -8.22 -6.78 5.54
N CYS A 327 -8.02 -5.75 4.70
CA CYS A 327 -7.97 -5.82 3.23
C CYS A 327 -9.30 -6.09 2.52
N MET A 328 -10.44 -6.21 3.21
CA MET A 328 -11.73 -6.55 2.60
C MET A 328 -12.18 -5.55 1.52
N GLU A 329 -11.70 -4.32 1.57
CA GLU A 329 -12.02 -3.27 0.62
C GLU A 329 -11.22 -3.36 -0.70
N LEU A 330 -10.12 -4.12 -0.74
CA LEU A 330 -9.26 -4.20 -1.93
C LEU A 330 -9.91 -4.88 -3.14
N PRO A 331 -10.66 -5.99 -3.00
CA PRO A 331 -11.44 -6.57 -4.11
C PRO A 331 -12.50 -5.64 -4.70
N PHE A 332 -12.90 -4.59 -3.98
CA PHE A 332 -13.86 -3.59 -4.47
C PHE A 332 -13.17 -2.50 -5.31
N LEU A 333 -11.90 -2.21 -4.98
CA LEU A 333 -11.09 -1.20 -5.66
C LEU A 333 -10.41 -1.74 -6.93
N PHE A 334 -9.94 -2.99 -6.87
CA PHE A 334 -9.20 -3.67 -7.94
C PHE A 334 -10.02 -4.77 -8.61
N ASP A 335 -9.40 -5.54 -9.51
CA ASP A 335 -10.04 -6.68 -10.18
C ASP A 335 -10.44 -7.80 -9.20
N PRO A 336 -11.74 -8.08 -8.98
CA PRO A 336 -12.21 -9.08 -8.04
C PRO A 336 -11.80 -10.51 -8.41
N GLU A 337 -11.57 -10.82 -9.69
CA GLU A 337 -11.20 -12.18 -10.13
C GLU A 337 -9.85 -12.62 -9.54
N ALA A 338 -8.92 -11.68 -9.37
CA ALA A 338 -7.63 -11.95 -8.74
C ALA A 338 -7.74 -12.25 -7.22
N TRP A 339 -8.91 -12.05 -6.63
CA TRP A 339 -9.21 -12.34 -5.23
C TRP A 339 -10.00 -13.63 -5.04
N THR A 340 -10.42 -14.30 -6.13
CA THR A 340 -11.07 -15.61 -6.04
C THR A 340 -10.18 -16.59 -5.25
N GLY A 341 -10.79 -17.24 -4.25
CA GLY A 341 -10.09 -18.17 -3.35
C GLY A 341 -9.44 -17.52 -2.11
N ALA A 342 -9.47 -16.19 -1.98
CA ALA A 342 -9.11 -15.53 -0.72
C ALA A 342 -10.09 -15.96 0.39
N GLY A 343 -9.58 -16.51 1.49
CA GLY A 343 -10.40 -17.04 2.58
C GLY A 343 -11.35 -16.00 3.20
N MET A 344 -10.95 -14.73 3.20
CA MET A 344 -11.79 -13.64 3.70
C MET A 344 -13.12 -13.51 2.97
N LEU A 345 -13.17 -13.86 1.68
CA LEU A 345 -14.39 -13.73 0.86
C LEU A 345 -15.38 -14.88 1.06
N ALA A 346 -14.96 -15.99 1.66
CA ALA A 346 -15.79 -17.20 1.82
C ALA A 346 -16.53 -17.62 0.52
N GLY A 347 -15.89 -17.44 -0.64
CA GLY A 347 -16.44 -17.78 -1.95
C GLY A 347 -17.49 -16.80 -2.50
N GLN A 348 -17.69 -15.64 -1.85
CA GLN A 348 -18.58 -14.59 -2.35
C GLN A 348 -17.82 -13.53 -3.14
N GLU A 349 -18.44 -13.08 -4.22
CA GLU A 349 -17.93 -11.99 -5.03
C GLU A 349 -18.28 -10.63 -4.39
N PRO A 350 -17.41 -9.61 -4.55
CA PRO A 350 -17.70 -8.24 -4.15
C PRO A 350 -19.00 -7.71 -4.77
N ASP A 351 -19.78 -6.94 -3.99
CA ASP A 351 -20.97 -6.28 -4.53
C ASP A 351 -20.59 -5.27 -5.63
N PRO A 352 -21.07 -5.44 -6.87
CA PRO A 352 -20.61 -4.64 -8.01
C PRO A 352 -21.08 -3.18 -7.95
N GLY A 353 -22.19 -2.91 -7.27
CA GLY A 353 -22.71 -1.55 -7.06
C GLY A 353 -21.81 -0.79 -6.08
N LEU A 354 -21.52 -1.40 -4.93
CA LEU A 354 -20.61 -0.89 -3.93
C LEU A 354 -19.19 -0.70 -4.48
N ALA A 355 -18.71 -1.67 -5.26
CA ALA A 355 -17.38 -1.60 -5.87
C ALA A 355 -17.26 -0.39 -6.82
N ARG A 356 -18.30 -0.13 -7.63
CA ARG A 356 -18.36 1.06 -8.47
C ARG A 356 -18.42 2.35 -7.65
N THR A 357 -19.23 2.39 -6.59
CA THR A 357 -19.30 3.55 -5.69
C THR A 357 -17.94 3.85 -5.07
N MET A 358 -17.24 2.83 -4.56
CA MET A 358 -15.94 2.98 -3.93
C MET A 358 -14.88 3.48 -4.93
N ARG A 359 -14.76 2.86 -6.11
CA ARG A 359 -13.80 3.31 -7.13
C ARG A 359 -14.04 4.75 -7.58
N ARG A 360 -15.31 5.15 -7.75
CA ARG A 360 -15.67 6.54 -8.06
C ARG A 360 -15.27 7.49 -6.96
N THR A 361 -15.55 7.17 -5.70
CA THR A 361 -15.13 8.00 -4.57
C THR A 361 -13.62 8.19 -4.52
N TRP A 362 -12.84 7.13 -4.77
CA TRP A 362 -11.37 7.22 -4.84
C TRP A 362 -10.92 8.09 -6.02
N ALA A 363 -11.49 7.90 -7.20
CA ALA A 363 -11.17 8.69 -8.39
C ALA A 363 -11.57 10.16 -8.25
N ASP A 364 -12.72 10.45 -7.65
CA ASP A 364 -13.23 11.80 -7.43
C ASP A 364 -12.38 12.54 -6.39
N PHE A 365 -11.99 11.88 -5.30
CA PHE A 365 -11.01 12.41 -4.36
C PHE A 365 -9.66 12.69 -5.03
N ALA A 366 -9.16 11.75 -5.84
CA ALA A 366 -7.91 11.96 -6.57
C ALA A 366 -7.99 13.13 -7.56
N ARG A 367 -9.18 13.39 -8.12
CA ARG A 367 -9.41 14.47 -9.10
C ARG A 367 -9.53 15.84 -8.44
N ASN A 368 -10.37 15.96 -7.42
CA ASN A 368 -10.86 17.23 -6.90
C ASN A 368 -10.72 17.37 -5.37
N GLY A 369 -10.07 16.42 -4.71
CA GLY A 369 -9.87 16.45 -3.27
C GLY A 369 -11.14 16.20 -2.47
N LEU A 370 -11.15 16.71 -1.25
CA LEU A 370 -12.21 16.44 -0.27
C LEU A 370 -13.54 17.12 -0.62
N ASP A 371 -13.51 18.14 -1.48
CA ASP A 371 -14.72 18.81 -1.98
C ASP A 371 -15.52 17.93 -2.95
N ALA A 372 -14.89 16.87 -3.48
CA ALA A 372 -15.56 15.86 -4.29
C ALA A 372 -16.34 14.83 -3.46
N LEU A 373 -16.05 14.73 -2.16
CA LEU A 373 -16.64 13.71 -1.30
C LEU A 373 -18.06 14.11 -0.87
N PRO A 374 -18.99 13.15 -0.76
CA PRO A 374 -20.36 13.44 -0.33
C PRO A 374 -20.47 13.84 1.15
N SER A 375 -19.47 13.50 1.95
CA SER A 375 -19.34 13.84 3.37
C SER A 375 -17.87 13.76 3.80
N ARG A 376 -17.55 14.25 4.99
CA ARG A 376 -16.22 14.08 5.62
C ARG A 376 -16.10 12.80 6.45
N GLU A 377 -17.19 12.05 6.59
CA GLU A 377 -17.25 10.74 7.24
C GLU A 377 -18.06 9.81 6.32
N LEU A 378 -17.37 8.85 5.71
CA LEU A 378 -17.94 7.95 4.70
C LEU A 378 -18.19 6.56 5.31
N GLU A 379 -19.25 5.90 4.86
CA GLU A 379 -19.50 4.48 5.15
C GLU A 379 -19.72 3.70 3.86
N PHE A 380 -19.16 2.49 3.81
CA PHE A 380 -19.30 1.59 2.66
C PHE A 380 -19.84 0.24 3.13
N GLY A 381 -20.90 -0.25 2.48
CA GLY A 381 -21.42 -1.61 2.70
C GLY A 381 -22.09 -1.86 4.05
N GLY A 382 -22.53 -0.80 4.73
CA GLY A 382 -23.34 -0.84 5.96
C GLY A 382 -24.84 -0.91 5.71
#